data_AF-A0AAN8LQD8-F1
#
_entry.id   AF-A0AAN8LQD8-F1
#
_cell.length_a   1.000
_cell.length_b   1.000
_cell.length_c   1.000
_cell.angle_alpha   90.00
_cell.angle_beta   90.00
_cell.angle_gamma   90.00
#
_symmetry.space_group_name_H-M   'P 1'
#
loop_
_entity.id
_entity.type
_entity.pdbx_description
1 polymer ?
#
loop_
_entity_poly.entity_id
_entity_poly.type
_entity_poly.pdbx_seq_one_letter_code
_entity_poly.pdbx_strand_id
1 'polypeptide(L)'
;MTPSIKERILAILKDLVSEELKNFKWHLIDNPLDGFLHIPKCQLETSDRLDTVDQMVQKYRENGAVMITLEVLKKMGRNDLAEKLKRDCPTGPSDEVVEKYQQELKLKLKEKFHIPPECVDQVTEVRGFNEPQKEEYFRKRFSDEDLASRIMFDLKKYSRSEEDLLRLLPVVKASTTALLNGCNLTVKCCEALASAFNSTSSNLRELDLSDNNLQDSGVELLCAGLENPHCKLQTLRLSRCLVTKKGCASLASALWSNPSNPRELDLSYNIPGESGAKQLSVGLEDPH
;
A
#
# COMPACT_ATOMS: atom_id res chain seq x y z
N MET A 1 -21.23 -41.88 -3.48
CA MET A 1 -20.03 -41.10 -3.08
C MET A 1 -20.35 -39.64 -3.31
N THR A 2 -20.15 -38.79 -2.30
CA THR A 2 -20.29 -37.34 -2.47
C THR A 2 -19.15 -36.84 -3.36
N PRO A 3 -19.43 -36.14 -4.48
CA PRO A 3 -18.38 -35.58 -5.33
C PRO A 3 -17.46 -34.68 -4.51
N SER A 4 -16.15 -34.84 -4.69
CA SER A 4 -15.12 -33.99 -4.12
C SER A 4 -15.26 -32.54 -4.60
N ILE A 5 -14.68 -31.60 -3.86
CA ILE A 5 -14.72 -30.18 -4.25
C ILE A 5 -14.07 -29.97 -5.62
N LYS A 6 -12.98 -30.69 -5.90
CA LYS A 6 -12.32 -30.70 -7.22
C LYS A 6 -13.27 -31.13 -8.34
N GLU A 7 -14.04 -32.21 -8.14
CA GLU A 7 -14.99 -32.69 -9.15
C GLU A 7 -16.14 -31.70 -9.38
N ARG A 8 -16.59 -31.00 -8.33
CA ARG A 8 -17.66 -30.00 -8.43
C ARG A 8 -17.19 -28.75 -9.17
N ILE A 9 -16.01 -28.24 -8.86
CA ILE A 9 -15.41 -27.12 -9.60
C ILE A 9 -15.18 -27.52 -11.05
N LEU A 10 -14.65 -28.71 -11.31
CA LEU A 10 -14.43 -29.22 -12.66
C LEU A 10 -15.74 -29.32 -13.47
N ALA A 11 -16.85 -29.74 -12.85
CA ALA A 11 -18.15 -29.77 -13.49
C ALA A 11 -18.61 -28.38 -13.94
N ILE A 12 -18.35 -27.35 -13.13
CA ILE A 12 -18.65 -25.95 -13.48
C ILE A 12 -17.77 -25.47 -14.63
N LEU A 13 -16.45 -25.75 -14.61
CA LEU A 13 -15.56 -25.35 -15.71
C LEU A 13 -15.89 -26.06 -17.03
N LYS A 14 -16.50 -27.26 -16.97
CA LYS A 14 -17.00 -27.97 -18.17
C LYS A 14 -18.19 -27.27 -18.81
N ASP A 15 -19.00 -26.54 -18.03
CA ASP A 15 -20.14 -25.75 -18.51
C ASP A 15 -19.73 -24.38 -19.09
N LEU A 16 -18.45 -24.01 -19.00
CA LEU A 16 -17.87 -22.86 -19.68
C LEU A 16 -17.44 -23.24 -21.12
N VAL A 17 -17.82 -22.44 -22.11
CA VAL A 17 -17.28 -22.60 -23.47
C VAL A 17 -15.81 -22.19 -23.53
N SER A 18 -15.10 -22.55 -24.61
CA SER A 18 -13.65 -22.35 -24.70
C SER A 18 -13.20 -20.90 -24.48
N GLU A 19 -13.96 -19.93 -24.99
CA GLU A 19 -13.61 -18.51 -24.83
C GLU A 19 -13.86 -18.00 -23.41
N GLU A 20 -14.91 -18.48 -22.75
CA GLU A 20 -15.17 -18.20 -21.35
C GLU A 20 -14.12 -18.85 -20.44
N LEU A 21 -13.66 -20.05 -20.77
CA LEU A 21 -12.58 -20.69 -20.04
C LEU A 21 -11.26 -19.91 -20.16
N LYS A 22 -10.96 -19.36 -21.35
CA LYS A 22 -9.81 -18.45 -21.51
C LYS A 22 -9.97 -17.20 -20.66
N ASN A 23 -11.16 -16.59 -20.64
CA ASN A 23 -11.44 -15.42 -19.81
C ASN A 23 -11.33 -15.74 -18.31
N PHE A 24 -11.86 -16.89 -17.89
CA PHE A 24 -11.73 -17.40 -16.51
C PHE A 24 -10.28 -17.54 -16.10
N LYS A 25 -9.43 -18.13 -16.97
CA LYS A 25 -7.98 -18.25 -16.73
C LYS A 25 -7.29 -16.89 -16.71
N TRP A 26 -7.67 -15.97 -17.59
CA TRP A 26 -7.14 -14.61 -17.59
C TRP A 26 -7.39 -13.93 -16.25
N HIS A 27 -8.58 -14.07 -15.67
CA HIS A 27 -8.86 -13.58 -14.32
C HIS A 27 -8.01 -14.25 -13.22
N LEU A 28 -7.59 -15.51 -13.38
CA LEU A 28 -6.68 -16.14 -12.42
C LEU A 28 -5.21 -15.67 -12.56
N ILE A 29 -4.84 -15.15 -13.74
CA ILE A 29 -3.48 -14.69 -14.07
C ILE A 29 -3.31 -13.20 -13.78
N ASP A 30 -4.25 -12.36 -14.21
CA ASP A 30 -4.09 -10.90 -14.26
C ASP A 30 -4.76 -10.22 -13.06
N ASN A 31 -5.87 -10.77 -12.57
CA ASN A 31 -6.69 -10.11 -11.55
C ASN A 31 -7.47 -11.12 -10.67
N PRO A 32 -6.78 -12.03 -9.96
CA PRO A 32 -7.43 -12.86 -8.96
C PRO A 32 -8.02 -11.93 -7.89
N LEU A 33 -9.13 -12.34 -7.30
CA LEU A 33 -9.78 -11.59 -6.22
C LEU A 33 -8.80 -11.13 -5.14
N ASP A 34 -9.07 -9.95 -4.58
CA ASP A 34 -8.28 -9.36 -3.50
C ASP A 34 -8.09 -10.38 -2.36
N GLY A 35 -6.84 -10.82 -2.15
CA GLY A 35 -6.44 -11.84 -1.19
C GLY A 35 -6.07 -13.22 -1.77
N PHE A 36 -6.20 -13.43 -3.08
CA PHE A 36 -5.76 -14.65 -3.77
C PHE A 36 -4.49 -14.38 -4.59
N LEU A 37 -3.47 -15.23 -4.44
CA LEU A 37 -2.21 -15.11 -5.16
C LEU A 37 -2.36 -15.51 -6.64
N HIS A 38 -1.85 -14.69 -7.56
CA HIS A 38 -1.81 -15.01 -8.99
C HIS A 38 -1.28 -16.42 -9.27
N ILE A 39 -1.90 -17.09 -10.23
CA ILE A 39 -1.35 -18.31 -10.82
C ILE A 39 -0.51 -17.89 -12.03
N PRO A 40 0.81 -18.16 -12.03
CA PRO A 40 1.70 -17.84 -13.14
C PRO A 40 1.12 -18.24 -14.49
N LYS A 41 1.20 -17.33 -15.47
CA LYS A 41 0.70 -17.56 -16.83
C LYS A 41 1.19 -18.89 -17.44
N CYS A 42 2.46 -19.24 -17.20
CA CYS A 42 3.07 -20.49 -17.68
C CYS A 42 2.38 -21.76 -17.16
N GLN A 43 1.63 -21.69 -16.06
CA GLN A 43 0.89 -22.82 -15.49
C GLN A 43 -0.52 -22.95 -16.06
N LEU A 44 -1.08 -21.88 -16.64
CA LEU A 44 -2.47 -21.85 -17.11
C LEU A 44 -2.63 -21.72 -18.63
N GLU A 45 -1.63 -21.21 -19.35
CA GLU A 45 -1.70 -20.91 -20.78
C GLU A 45 -2.02 -22.13 -21.66
N THR A 46 -1.45 -23.29 -21.35
CA THR A 46 -1.69 -24.56 -22.08
C THR A 46 -2.51 -25.60 -21.29
N SER A 47 -2.86 -25.29 -20.04
CA SER A 47 -3.59 -26.20 -19.14
C SER A 47 -4.97 -26.60 -19.71
N ASP A 48 -5.44 -27.80 -19.46
CA ASP A 48 -6.85 -28.13 -19.70
C ASP A 48 -7.74 -27.74 -18.50
N ARG A 49 -9.03 -28.11 -18.53
CA ARG A 49 -9.96 -27.80 -17.42
C ARG A 49 -9.55 -28.51 -16.13
N LEU A 50 -9.11 -29.76 -16.20
CA LEU A 50 -8.71 -30.53 -15.04
C LEU A 50 -7.44 -29.96 -14.43
N ASP A 51 -6.44 -29.67 -15.27
CA ASP A 51 -5.18 -29.04 -14.87
C ASP A 51 -5.44 -27.68 -14.21
N THR A 52 -6.37 -26.89 -14.75
CA THR A 52 -6.76 -25.59 -14.18
C THR A 52 -7.28 -25.76 -12.76
N VAL A 53 -8.21 -26.71 -12.53
CA VAL A 53 -8.75 -26.97 -11.19
C VAL A 53 -7.66 -27.49 -10.26
N ASP A 54 -6.74 -28.33 -10.75
CA ASP A 54 -5.62 -28.81 -9.96
C ASP A 54 -4.71 -27.68 -9.49
N GLN A 55 -4.34 -26.76 -10.38
CA GLN A 55 -3.56 -25.57 -10.02
C GLN A 55 -4.31 -24.72 -8.99
N MET A 56 -5.63 -24.57 -9.13
CA MET A 56 -6.45 -23.81 -8.17
C MET A 56 -6.52 -24.47 -6.80
N VAL A 57 -6.76 -25.78 -6.73
CA VAL A 57 -6.83 -26.52 -5.45
C VAL A 57 -5.44 -26.57 -4.79
N GLN A 58 -4.38 -26.76 -5.57
CA GLN A 58 -3.00 -26.73 -5.06
C GLN A 58 -2.66 -25.34 -4.49
N LYS A 59 -3.05 -24.27 -5.18
CA LYS A 59 -2.72 -22.89 -4.79
C LYS A 59 -3.58 -22.39 -3.62
N TYR A 60 -4.87 -22.70 -3.63
CA TYR A 60 -5.85 -22.05 -2.75
C TYR A 60 -6.50 -22.98 -1.72
N ARG A 61 -6.20 -24.29 -1.78
CA ARG A 61 -6.93 -25.35 -1.07
C ARG A 61 -8.41 -25.40 -1.50
N GLU A 62 -9.13 -26.43 -1.05
CA GLU A 62 -10.47 -26.73 -1.58
C GLU A 62 -11.48 -25.58 -1.36
N ASN A 63 -11.57 -25.03 -0.15
CA ASN A 63 -12.48 -23.93 0.15
C ASN A 63 -12.08 -22.63 -0.59
N GLY A 64 -10.79 -22.34 -0.68
CA GLY A 64 -10.30 -21.19 -1.44
C GLY A 64 -10.59 -21.32 -2.94
N ALA A 65 -10.45 -22.53 -3.49
CA ALA A 65 -10.78 -22.83 -4.88
C ALA A 65 -12.28 -22.61 -5.18
N VAL A 66 -13.18 -22.96 -4.26
CA VAL A 66 -14.62 -22.67 -4.42
C VAL A 66 -14.87 -21.16 -4.42
N MET A 67 -14.29 -20.43 -3.47
CA MET A 67 -14.49 -18.97 -3.33
C MET A 67 -13.99 -18.18 -4.53
N ILE A 68 -12.76 -18.45 -5.01
CA ILE A 68 -12.22 -17.80 -6.20
C ILE A 68 -13.06 -18.15 -7.44
N THR A 69 -13.52 -19.40 -7.57
CA THR A 69 -14.36 -19.83 -8.70
C THR A 69 -15.69 -19.08 -8.70
N LEU A 70 -16.38 -19.01 -7.55
CA LEU A 70 -17.65 -18.31 -7.41
C LEU A 70 -17.56 -16.87 -7.89
N GLU A 71 -16.48 -16.18 -7.54
CA GLU A 71 -16.40 -14.77 -7.85
C GLU A 71 -15.78 -14.45 -9.22
N VAL A 72 -14.86 -15.26 -9.74
CA VAL A 72 -14.49 -15.14 -11.16
C VAL A 72 -15.73 -15.34 -12.04
N LEU A 73 -16.62 -16.30 -11.71
CA LEU A 73 -17.88 -16.49 -12.43
C LEU A 73 -18.80 -15.26 -12.34
N LYS A 74 -18.93 -14.64 -11.16
CA LYS A 74 -19.69 -13.39 -11.00
C LYS A 74 -19.10 -12.23 -11.83
N LYS A 75 -17.77 -12.05 -11.82
CA LYS A 75 -17.08 -11.03 -12.63
C LYS A 75 -17.27 -11.25 -14.13
N MET A 76 -17.32 -12.51 -14.56
CA MET A 76 -17.63 -12.88 -15.94
C MET A 76 -19.13 -12.80 -16.29
N GLY A 77 -20.00 -12.47 -15.34
CA GLY A 77 -21.45 -12.42 -15.51
C GLY A 77 -22.15 -13.79 -15.52
N ARG A 78 -21.44 -14.89 -15.25
CA ARG A 78 -21.97 -16.27 -15.16
C ARG A 78 -22.56 -16.57 -13.78
N ASN A 79 -23.54 -15.76 -13.39
CA ASN A 79 -24.25 -15.90 -12.11
C ASN A 79 -25.04 -17.23 -12.03
N ASP A 80 -25.48 -17.77 -13.16
CA ASP A 80 -26.12 -19.08 -13.29
C ASP A 80 -25.24 -20.21 -12.75
N LEU A 81 -23.96 -20.20 -13.15
CA LEU A 81 -22.97 -21.19 -12.71
C LEU A 81 -22.50 -20.93 -11.28
N ALA A 82 -22.41 -19.67 -10.86
CA ALA A 82 -22.09 -19.33 -9.48
C ALA A 82 -23.15 -19.86 -8.51
N GLU A 83 -24.44 -19.68 -8.81
CA GLU A 83 -25.53 -20.22 -8.00
C GLU A 83 -25.62 -21.74 -8.07
N LYS A 84 -25.25 -22.35 -9.21
CA LYS A 84 -25.11 -23.81 -9.32
C LYS A 84 -24.00 -24.33 -8.39
N LEU A 85 -22.82 -23.71 -8.42
CA LEU A 85 -21.70 -24.06 -7.54
C LEU A 85 -22.06 -23.86 -6.06
N LYS A 86 -22.79 -22.79 -5.72
CA LYS A 86 -23.26 -22.50 -4.36
C LYS A 86 -24.25 -23.55 -3.84
N ARG A 87 -25.14 -24.06 -4.71
CA ARG A 87 -26.06 -25.17 -4.38
C ARG A 87 -25.32 -26.50 -4.21
N ASP A 88 -24.36 -26.77 -5.09
CA ASP A 88 -23.61 -28.04 -5.09
C ASP A 88 -22.58 -28.11 -3.95
N CYS A 89 -22.01 -26.99 -3.56
CA CYS A 89 -21.16 -26.85 -2.39
C CYS A 89 -21.86 -25.97 -1.33
N PRO A 90 -22.84 -26.52 -0.58
CA PRO A 90 -23.44 -25.81 0.55
C PRO A 90 -22.35 -25.65 1.60
N THR A 91 -21.67 -24.51 1.55
CA THR A 91 -20.80 -24.07 2.63
C THR A 91 -21.69 -23.93 3.86
N GLY A 92 -21.59 -24.86 4.82
CA GLY A 92 -22.23 -24.69 6.12
C GLY A 92 -21.27 -24.00 7.09
N PRO A 93 -21.75 -23.13 8.01
CA PRO A 93 -23.13 -22.65 8.19
C PRO A 93 -23.35 -21.27 7.56
N SER A 94 -24.65 -20.95 7.47
CA SER A 94 -25.32 -19.74 6.99
C SER A 94 -24.57 -18.43 7.21
N ASP A 95 -24.99 -17.41 6.45
CA ASP A 95 -24.63 -16.02 6.69
C ASP A 95 -24.72 -15.64 8.19
N GLU A 96 -25.55 -16.32 9.00
CA GLU A 96 -25.58 -16.23 10.47
C GLU A 96 -24.32 -16.73 11.21
N VAL A 97 -23.58 -17.75 10.77
CA VAL A 97 -22.32 -18.13 11.45
C VAL A 97 -21.15 -17.32 10.92
N VAL A 98 -21.17 -16.90 9.66
CA VAL A 98 -20.23 -15.87 9.21
C VAL A 98 -20.51 -14.57 9.93
N GLU A 99 -21.77 -14.14 10.10
CA GLU A 99 -22.17 -12.94 10.84
C GLU A 99 -22.02 -13.10 12.34
N LYS A 100 -22.30 -14.26 12.95
CA LYS A 100 -22.10 -14.50 14.38
C LYS A 100 -20.63 -14.64 14.72
N TYR A 101 -19.83 -15.26 13.85
CA TYR A 101 -18.39 -15.29 13.98
C TYR A 101 -17.79 -13.92 13.69
N GLN A 102 -18.29 -13.17 12.69
CA GLN A 102 -17.94 -11.77 12.44
C GLN A 102 -18.40 -10.87 13.58
N GLN A 103 -19.54 -11.11 14.22
CA GLN A 103 -20.08 -10.32 15.33
C GLN A 103 -19.36 -10.67 16.62
N GLU A 104 -19.05 -11.94 16.89
CA GLU A 104 -18.19 -12.36 18.01
C GLU A 104 -16.77 -11.87 17.81
N LEU A 105 -16.23 -11.90 16.58
CA LEU A 105 -14.93 -11.34 16.26
C LEU A 105 -14.98 -9.81 16.37
N LYS A 106 -16.02 -9.14 15.86
CA LYS A 106 -16.25 -7.69 16.01
C LYS A 106 -16.42 -7.30 17.48
N LEU A 107 -17.15 -8.07 18.29
CA LEU A 107 -17.32 -7.85 19.73
C LEU A 107 -16.03 -8.10 20.47
N LYS A 108 -15.31 -9.18 20.19
CA LYS A 108 -13.98 -9.45 20.75
C LYS A 108 -12.94 -8.42 20.30
N LEU A 109 -13.04 -7.88 19.09
CA LEU A 109 -12.19 -6.80 18.59
C LEU A 109 -12.58 -5.44 19.20
N LYS A 110 -13.87 -5.20 19.41
CA LYS A 110 -14.41 -4.00 20.07
C LYS A 110 -14.08 -3.97 21.57
N GLU A 111 -14.21 -5.10 22.27
CA GLU A 111 -13.85 -5.24 23.69
C GLU A 111 -12.34 -5.27 23.91
N LYS A 112 -11.56 -5.90 23.02
CA LYS A 112 -10.11 -6.05 23.18
C LYS A 112 -9.30 -4.87 22.61
N PHE A 113 -9.85 -4.09 21.67
CA PHE A 113 -9.11 -3.01 20.96
C PHE A 113 -9.86 -1.68 20.77
N HIS A 114 -11.04 -1.49 21.40
CA HIS A 114 -11.76 -0.20 21.49
C HIS A 114 -11.85 0.61 20.18
N ILE A 115 -12.26 -0.05 19.09
CA ILE A 115 -12.27 0.52 17.72
C ILE A 115 -13.50 1.44 17.52
N PRO A 116 -13.34 2.66 16.95
CA PRO A 116 -14.44 3.56 16.62
C PRO A 116 -15.44 2.96 15.61
N PRO A 117 -16.76 3.18 15.78
CA PRO A 117 -17.80 2.53 14.97
C PRO A 117 -17.68 2.79 13.46
N GLU A 118 -17.15 3.96 13.08
CA GLU A 118 -17.08 4.41 11.68
C GLU A 118 -15.98 3.67 10.88
N CYS A 119 -15.04 3.03 11.58
CA CYS A 119 -13.93 2.29 10.97
C CYS A 119 -14.20 0.78 10.86
N VAL A 120 -15.32 0.30 11.41
CA VAL A 120 -15.67 -1.13 11.48
C VAL A 120 -15.82 -1.76 10.10
N ASP A 121 -16.32 -1.01 9.12
CA ASP A 121 -16.51 -1.53 7.76
C ASP A 121 -15.17 -1.61 6.99
N GLN A 122 -14.19 -0.76 7.33
CA GLN A 122 -12.84 -0.78 6.77
C GLN A 122 -11.97 -1.92 7.35
N VAL A 123 -12.31 -2.44 8.54
CA VAL A 123 -11.71 -3.66 9.11
C VAL A 123 -12.01 -4.90 8.25
N THR A 124 -13.04 -4.83 7.41
CA THR A 124 -13.35 -5.92 6.45
C THR A 124 -12.46 -5.90 5.20
N GLU A 125 -11.60 -4.88 5.02
CA GLU A 125 -10.66 -4.76 3.89
C GLU A 125 -9.39 -5.62 4.06
N VAL A 126 -9.13 -6.14 5.26
CA VAL A 126 -7.95 -6.98 5.54
C VAL A 126 -8.21 -8.46 5.26
N ARG A 127 -8.86 -8.75 4.12
CA ARG A 127 -9.11 -10.14 3.68
C ARG A 127 -7.78 -10.78 3.26
N GLY A 128 -7.44 -11.92 3.86
CA GLY A 128 -6.26 -12.73 3.50
C GLY A 128 -5.16 -12.81 4.55
N PHE A 129 -5.27 -12.08 5.66
CA PHE A 129 -4.27 -12.15 6.74
C PHE A 129 -4.53 -13.38 7.62
N ASN A 130 -3.49 -14.07 8.05
CA ASN A 130 -3.61 -15.10 9.10
C ASN A 130 -3.75 -14.44 10.49
N GLU A 131 -4.21 -15.19 11.50
CA GLU A 131 -4.50 -14.63 12.84
C GLU A 131 -3.33 -13.82 13.46
N PRO A 132 -2.05 -14.25 13.35
CA PRO A 132 -0.91 -13.43 13.78
C PRO A 132 -0.73 -12.13 12.97
N GLN A 133 -0.96 -12.15 11.66
CA GLN A 133 -0.87 -10.97 10.80
C GLN A 133 -2.01 -9.99 11.02
N LYS A 134 -3.21 -10.47 11.37
CA LYS A 134 -4.32 -9.59 11.79
C LYS A 134 -4.01 -8.98 13.15
N GLU A 135 -3.53 -9.75 14.11
CA GLU A 135 -3.10 -9.21 15.41
C GLU A 135 -1.93 -8.23 15.25
N GLU A 136 -0.98 -8.44 14.33
CA GLU A 136 0.10 -7.49 14.04
C GLU A 136 -0.41 -6.25 13.29
N TYR A 137 -1.32 -6.43 12.32
CA TYR A 137 -1.94 -5.35 11.56
C TYR A 137 -2.77 -4.45 12.46
N PHE A 138 -3.64 -5.01 13.31
CA PHE A 138 -4.49 -4.24 14.20
C PHE A 138 -3.74 -3.69 15.43
N ARG A 139 -2.71 -4.38 15.94
CA ARG A 139 -1.75 -3.82 16.91
C ARG A 139 -0.98 -2.63 16.34
N LYS A 140 -0.63 -2.66 15.04
CA LYS A 140 -0.13 -1.50 14.28
C LYS A 140 -1.21 -0.44 14.03
N ARG A 141 -2.50 -0.78 14.06
CA ARG A 141 -3.59 0.10 13.60
C ARG A 141 -4.38 0.84 14.69
N PHE A 142 -4.65 0.35 15.91
CA PHE A 142 -5.28 1.16 17.00
C PHE A 142 -4.83 0.73 18.43
N SER A 143 -4.12 1.56 19.25
CA SER A 143 -4.69 2.36 20.37
C SER A 143 -3.72 3.45 20.90
N ASP A 144 -4.23 4.66 21.20
CA ASP A 144 -3.58 5.84 21.83
C ASP A 144 -2.74 5.53 23.09
N GLU A 145 -1.51 6.02 23.37
CA GLU A 145 -0.61 7.09 22.86
C GLU A 145 0.01 6.87 21.46
N ASP A 146 -0.17 5.68 20.88
CA ASP A 146 0.39 5.32 19.56
C ASP A 146 -0.31 5.98 18.37
N LEU A 147 -1.37 6.77 18.56
CA LEU A 147 -1.99 7.55 17.48
C LEU A 147 -1.04 8.66 16.97
N ALA A 148 -0.19 9.19 17.86
CA ALA A 148 0.94 10.07 17.51
C ALA A 148 2.06 9.31 16.77
N SER A 149 2.32 8.05 17.15
CA SER A 149 3.25 7.15 16.46
C SER A 149 2.72 6.62 15.11
N ARG A 150 1.40 6.62 14.89
CA ARG A 150 0.72 6.09 13.69
C ARG A 150 0.63 7.09 12.54
N ILE A 151 0.90 8.35 12.85
CA ILE A 151 1.15 9.47 11.95
C ILE A 151 2.59 9.39 11.40
N MET A 152 3.49 8.67 12.08
CA MET A 152 4.93 8.67 11.83
C MET A 152 5.45 7.33 11.28
N PHE A 153 5.87 7.32 10.02
CA PHE A 153 6.58 6.22 9.39
C PHE A 153 8.09 6.33 9.67
N ASP A 154 8.71 5.36 10.33
CA ASP A 154 10.17 5.29 10.52
C ASP A 154 10.73 4.09 9.77
N LEU A 155 11.44 4.34 8.67
CA LEU A 155 11.95 3.27 7.81
C LEU A 155 12.93 2.37 8.57
N LYS A 156 13.72 2.91 9.51
CA LYS A 156 14.71 2.14 10.30
C LYS A 156 14.08 1.01 11.11
N LYS A 157 12.78 1.10 11.44
CA LYS A 157 12.04 0.05 12.15
C LYS A 157 11.72 -1.16 11.26
N TYR A 158 11.77 -0.99 9.95
CA TYR A 158 11.42 -2.02 8.96
C TYR A 158 12.66 -2.49 8.19
N SER A 159 13.42 -1.56 7.60
CA SER A 159 14.66 -1.87 6.90
C SER A 159 15.53 -0.62 6.67
N ARG A 160 16.71 -0.80 6.05
CA ARG A 160 17.58 0.31 5.57
C ARG A 160 17.94 0.09 4.11
N SER A 161 16.93 -0.22 3.30
CA SER A 161 17.07 -0.51 1.87
C SER A 161 16.19 0.44 1.05
N GLU A 162 16.73 0.86 -0.09
CA GLU A 162 16.04 1.69 -1.07
C GLU A 162 14.86 0.93 -1.71
N GLU A 163 15.03 -0.36 -1.99
CA GLU A 163 13.98 -1.21 -2.58
C GLU A 163 12.74 -1.32 -1.67
N ASP A 164 12.95 -1.41 -0.37
CA ASP A 164 11.86 -1.49 0.60
C ASP A 164 11.17 -0.15 0.79
N LEU A 165 11.91 0.97 0.74
CA LEU A 165 11.31 2.31 0.71
C LEU A 165 10.35 2.43 -0.48
N LEU A 166 10.77 1.99 -1.67
CA LEU A 166 9.93 2.05 -2.87
C LEU A 166 8.64 1.24 -2.72
N ARG A 167 8.71 0.04 -2.10
CA ARG A 167 7.52 -0.78 -1.79
C ARG A 167 6.61 -0.13 -0.76
N LEU A 168 7.16 0.66 0.15
CA LEU A 168 6.46 1.30 1.26
C LEU A 168 6.04 2.76 0.96
N LEU A 169 6.23 3.26 -0.26
CA LEU A 169 5.77 4.60 -0.67
C LEU A 169 4.28 4.87 -0.39
N PRO A 170 3.35 3.90 -0.55
CA PRO A 170 1.95 4.12 -0.17
C PRO A 170 1.80 4.44 1.33
N VAL A 171 2.63 3.84 2.17
CA VAL A 171 2.64 4.09 3.62
C VAL A 171 3.24 5.46 3.91
N VAL A 172 4.34 5.83 3.25
CA VAL A 172 4.94 7.18 3.36
C VAL A 172 3.91 8.25 2.98
N LYS A 173 3.19 8.05 1.88
CA LYS A 173 2.16 8.98 1.39
C LYS A 173 0.96 9.11 2.34
N ALA A 174 0.53 8.01 2.95
CA ALA A 174 -0.57 8.00 3.91
C ALA A 174 -0.18 8.58 5.28
N SER A 175 1.12 8.59 5.59
CA SER A 175 1.67 9.10 6.85
C SER A 175 1.74 10.62 6.86
N THR A 176 1.77 11.19 8.05
CA THR A 176 1.92 12.64 8.27
C THR A 176 3.37 13.00 8.56
N THR A 177 4.16 12.09 9.12
CA THR A 177 5.59 12.21 9.35
C THR A 177 6.30 11.00 8.74
N ALA A 178 7.42 11.21 8.06
CA ALA A 178 8.27 10.14 7.55
C ALA A 178 9.72 10.37 7.97
N LEU A 179 10.25 9.48 8.80
CA LEU A 179 11.64 9.42 9.25
C LEU A 179 12.39 8.41 8.39
N LEU A 180 13.16 8.94 7.46
CA LEU A 180 13.97 8.19 6.50
C LEU A 180 15.46 8.42 6.72
N ASN A 181 15.82 9.02 7.86
CA ASN A 181 17.19 9.43 8.14
C ASN A 181 18.13 8.24 8.38
N GLY A 182 19.35 8.30 7.84
CA GLY A 182 20.36 7.26 8.02
C GLY A 182 19.95 5.90 7.46
N CYS A 183 19.20 5.89 6.36
CA CYS A 183 18.66 4.67 5.72
C CYS A 183 19.44 4.28 4.45
N ASN A 184 20.63 4.83 4.23
CA ASN A 184 21.47 4.63 3.04
C ASN A 184 20.76 4.98 1.72
N LEU A 185 19.86 5.97 1.77
CA LEU A 185 19.14 6.42 0.60
C LEU A 185 20.05 7.21 -0.34
N THR A 186 19.84 7.02 -1.64
CA THR A 186 20.56 7.74 -2.69
C THR A 186 19.61 8.59 -3.52
N VAL A 187 20.17 9.37 -4.45
CA VAL A 187 19.43 10.22 -5.42
C VAL A 187 18.27 9.47 -6.11
N LYS A 188 18.41 8.15 -6.32
CA LYS A 188 17.42 7.31 -7.04
C LYS A 188 16.02 7.32 -6.42
N CYS A 189 15.91 7.42 -5.10
CA CYS A 189 14.60 7.42 -4.44
C CYS A 189 13.94 8.81 -4.39
N CYS A 190 14.68 9.88 -4.66
CA CYS A 190 14.19 11.25 -4.52
C CYS A 190 13.02 11.56 -5.47
N GLU A 191 13.04 11.05 -6.70
CA GLU A 191 11.94 11.24 -7.67
C GLU A 191 10.65 10.56 -7.20
N ALA A 192 10.77 9.34 -6.66
CA ALA A 192 9.63 8.58 -6.16
C ALA A 192 9.06 9.20 -4.87
N LEU A 193 9.92 9.70 -3.98
CA LEU A 193 9.53 10.45 -2.80
C LEU A 193 8.85 11.76 -3.17
N ALA A 194 9.41 12.52 -4.10
CA ALA A 194 8.82 13.75 -4.62
C ALA A 194 7.40 13.46 -5.12
N SER A 195 7.23 12.45 -5.96
CA SER A 195 5.92 12.02 -6.47
C SER A 195 4.93 11.63 -5.35
N ALA A 196 5.41 11.00 -4.29
CA ALA A 196 4.58 10.55 -3.18
C ALA A 196 3.98 11.74 -2.39
N PHE A 197 4.79 12.74 -2.04
CA PHE A 197 4.30 13.90 -1.27
C PHE A 197 3.68 15.00 -2.14
N ASN A 198 3.95 15.00 -3.45
CA ASN A 198 3.36 15.89 -4.45
C ASN A 198 1.89 15.56 -4.78
N SER A 199 1.39 14.39 -4.37
CA SER A 199 0.01 13.99 -4.67
C SER A 199 -1.03 14.68 -3.76
N THR A 200 -2.17 15.08 -4.31
CA THR A 200 -3.27 15.72 -3.57
C THR A 200 -3.83 14.87 -2.42
N SER A 201 -3.73 13.54 -2.54
CA SER A 201 -4.09 12.57 -1.50
C SER A 201 -2.99 12.30 -0.47
N SER A 202 -1.84 12.98 -0.56
CA SER A 202 -0.79 12.91 0.46
C SER A 202 -1.25 13.56 1.76
N ASN A 203 -0.94 12.90 2.87
CA ASN A 203 -1.10 13.44 4.21
C ASN A 203 0.22 13.93 4.80
N LEU A 204 1.34 13.79 4.08
CA LEU A 204 2.66 14.09 4.60
C LEU A 204 2.79 15.59 4.97
N ARG A 205 3.30 15.83 6.17
CA ARG A 205 3.60 17.15 6.76
C ARG A 205 5.06 17.24 7.17
N GLU A 206 5.69 16.14 7.58
CA GLU A 206 7.09 16.14 7.98
C GLU A 206 7.87 15.04 7.25
N LEU A 207 9.03 15.39 6.72
CA LEU A 207 9.94 14.46 6.07
C LEU A 207 11.36 14.69 6.58
N ASP A 208 11.94 13.67 7.21
CA ASP A 208 13.33 13.67 7.65
C ASP A 208 14.16 12.71 6.79
N LEU A 209 15.04 13.28 5.97
CA LEU A 209 15.95 12.61 5.06
C LEU A 209 17.41 12.73 5.51
N SER A 210 17.66 13.23 6.72
CA SER A 210 19.00 13.50 7.23
C SER A 210 19.91 12.27 7.20
N ASP A 211 21.23 12.46 7.21
CA ASP A 211 22.20 11.34 7.21
C ASP A 211 22.09 10.40 6.00
N ASN A 212 21.60 10.89 4.85
CA ASN A 212 21.59 10.17 3.56
C ASN A 212 22.41 10.92 2.50
N ASN A 213 23.08 10.19 1.60
CA ASN A 213 23.94 10.79 0.57
C ASN A 213 23.13 11.25 -0.65
N LEU A 214 22.33 12.30 -0.48
CA LEU A 214 21.43 12.81 -1.52
C LEU A 214 22.11 13.82 -2.45
N GLN A 215 23.07 14.62 -1.95
CA GLN A 215 23.76 15.67 -2.71
C GLN A 215 22.80 16.70 -3.34
N ASP A 216 23.34 17.63 -4.12
CA ASP A 216 22.54 18.67 -4.79
C ASP A 216 21.53 18.08 -5.79
N SER A 217 21.89 16.98 -6.48
CA SER A 217 21.02 16.35 -7.48
C SER A 217 19.78 15.68 -6.85
N GLY A 218 19.92 15.06 -5.67
CA GLY A 218 18.78 14.53 -4.94
C GLY A 218 17.84 15.64 -4.46
N VAL A 219 18.40 16.78 -4.04
CA VAL A 219 17.62 17.95 -3.62
C VAL A 219 16.86 18.57 -4.81
N GLU A 220 17.49 18.68 -5.97
CA GLU A 220 16.84 19.15 -7.21
C GLU A 220 15.61 18.30 -7.57
N LEU A 221 15.69 16.97 -7.43
CA LEU A 221 14.54 16.09 -7.67
C LEU A 221 13.41 16.30 -6.65
N LEU A 222 13.75 16.53 -5.38
CA LEU A 222 12.75 16.82 -4.34
C LEU A 222 12.04 18.16 -4.57
N CYS A 223 12.75 19.15 -5.12
CA CYS A 223 12.21 20.47 -5.44
C CYS A 223 11.01 20.39 -6.40
N ALA A 224 11.05 19.49 -7.39
CA ALA A 224 9.93 19.29 -8.31
C ALA A 224 8.61 18.90 -7.61
N GLY A 225 8.69 18.25 -6.43
CA GLY A 225 7.52 17.97 -5.60
C GLY A 225 7.08 19.15 -4.73
N LEU A 226 8.02 19.99 -4.29
CA LEU A 226 7.77 21.16 -3.44
C LEU A 226 7.13 22.32 -4.22
N GLU A 227 7.42 22.42 -5.52
CA GLU A 227 6.83 23.43 -6.43
C GLU A 227 5.31 23.26 -6.63
N ASN A 228 4.71 22.13 -6.24
CA ASN A 228 3.26 21.96 -6.37
C ASN A 228 2.51 22.80 -5.32
N PRO A 229 1.58 23.70 -5.72
CA PRO A 229 0.82 24.55 -4.81
C PRO A 229 -0.03 23.79 -3.76
N HIS A 230 -0.35 22.52 -4.03
CA HIS A 230 -1.08 21.63 -3.13
C HIS A 230 -0.17 20.76 -2.25
N CYS A 231 1.15 20.93 -2.33
CA CYS A 231 2.09 20.30 -1.42
C CYS A 231 1.75 20.74 0.01
N LYS A 232 1.60 19.76 0.90
CA LYS A 232 1.19 20.00 2.29
C LYS A 232 2.36 19.90 3.26
N LEU A 233 3.58 19.68 2.77
CA LEU A 233 4.76 19.49 3.60
C LEU A 233 5.07 20.76 4.39
N GLN A 234 5.18 20.62 5.71
CA GLN A 234 5.46 21.70 6.66
C GLN A 234 6.89 21.65 7.17
N THR A 235 7.50 20.47 7.26
CA THR A 235 8.87 20.31 7.74
C THR A 235 9.68 19.41 6.83
N LEU A 236 10.85 19.88 6.41
CA LEU A 236 11.82 19.11 5.64
C LEU A 236 13.18 19.15 6.33
N ARG A 237 13.72 17.98 6.66
CA ARG A 237 15.06 17.85 7.26
C ARG A 237 16.00 17.14 6.30
N LEU A 238 17.10 17.78 5.98
CA LEU A 238 18.14 17.36 5.03
C LEU A 238 19.53 17.49 5.67
N SER A 239 19.61 17.35 7.00
CA SER A 239 20.86 17.51 7.74
C SER A 239 21.87 16.43 7.33
N ARG A 240 23.15 16.79 7.15
CA ARG A 240 24.22 15.87 6.68
C ARG A 240 23.90 15.14 5.35
N CYS A 241 23.25 15.82 4.41
CA CYS A 241 22.92 15.26 3.08
C CYS A 241 23.92 15.60 1.97
N LEU A 242 25.07 16.21 2.31
CA LEU A 242 26.07 16.73 1.36
C LEU A 242 25.51 17.81 0.41
N VAL A 243 24.58 18.62 0.90
CA VAL A 243 24.00 19.75 0.16
C VAL A 243 25.02 20.89 0.12
N THR A 244 25.19 21.49 -1.06
CA THR A 244 26.05 22.66 -1.27
C THR A 244 25.21 23.90 -1.58
N LYS A 245 25.88 25.03 -1.86
CA LYS A 245 25.22 26.25 -2.36
C LYS A 245 24.30 26.01 -3.56
N LYS A 246 24.58 25.02 -4.41
CA LYS A 246 23.75 24.71 -5.59
C LYS A 246 22.40 24.15 -5.16
N GLY A 247 22.38 23.14 -4.29
CA GLY A 247 21.13 22.60 -3.75
C GLY A 247 20.35 23.63 -2.93
N CYS A 248 21.04 24.51 -2.19
CA CYS A 248 20.38 25.62 -1.50
C CYS A 248 19.66 26.58 -2.46
N ALA A 249 20.26 26.89 -3.62
CA ALA A 249 19.63 27.73 -4.65
C ALA A 249 18.36 27.10 -5.24
N SER A 250 18.37 25.77 -5.44
CA SER A 250 17.20 25.02 -5.91
C SER A 250 16.07 25.02 -4.89
N LEU A 251 16.40 24.74 -3.60
CA LEU A 251 15.43 24.80 -2.51
C LEU A 251 14.80 26.18 -2.37
N ALA A 252 15.63 27.21 -2.36
CA ALA A 252 15.24 28.61 -2.37
C ALA A 252 14.15 28.90 -3.43
N SER A 253 14.41 28.52 -4.70
CA SER A 253 13.45 28.71 -5.80
C SER A 253 12.14 27.94 -5.60
N ALA A 254 12.23 26.68 -5.18
CA ALA A 254 11.05 25.83 -4.99
C ALA A 254 10.15 26.26 -3.83
N LEU A 255 10.76 26.78 -2.76
CA LEU A 255 10.04 27.30 -1.60
C LEU A 255 9.30 28.60 -1.98
N TRP A 256 10.00 29.62 -2.46
CA TRP A 256 9.35 30.93 -2.65
C TRP A 256 8.45 31.02 -3.89
N SER A 257 8.43 29.99 -4.73
CA SER A 257 7.42 29.86 -5.79
C SER A 257 6.07 29.35 -5.27
N ASN A 258 6.01 28.79 -4.06
CA ASN A 258 4.80 28.18 -3.50
C ASN A 258 4.31 28.93 -2.24
N PRO A 259 3.08 29.47 -2.23
CA PRO A 259 2.53 30.16 -1.06
C PRO A 259 2.25 29.25 0.15
N SER A 260 2.22 27.92 -0.04
CA SER A 260 1.97 26.92 1.01
C SER A 260 3.22 26.45 1.77
N ASN A 261 4.29 27.28 1.76
CA ASN A 261 5.65 26.97 2.21
C ASN A 261 5.80 26.05 3.44
N PRO A 262 6.78 25.12 3.43
CA PRO A 262 7.19 24.45 4.65
C PRO A 262 7.68 25.47 5.68
N ARG A 263 7.17 25.34 6.90
CA ARG A 263 7.43 26.21 8.05
C ARG A 263 8.81 25.97 8.67
N GLU A 264 9.40 24.81 8.42
CA GLU A 264 10.69 24.42 8.99
C GLU A 264 11.56 23.69 7.95
N LEU A 265 12.78 24.18 7.76
CA LEU A 265 13.81 23.56 6.92
C LEU A 265 15.09 23.38 7.73
N ASP A 266 15.52 22.14 7.94
CA ASP A 266 16.80 21.82 8.58
C ASP A 266 17.84 21.42 7.52
N LEU A 267 18.88 22.24 7.37
CA LEU A 267 20.04 21.99 6.52
C LEU A 267 21.34 21.92 7.33
N SER A 268 21.26 21.66 8.63
CA SER A 268 22.42 21.58 9.51
C SER A 268 23.48 20.60 8.99
N TYR A 269 24.75 20.87 9.29
CA TYR A 269 25.87 20.02 8.90
C TYR A 269 25.96 19.71 7.39
N ASN A 270 25.43 20.60 6.54
CA ASN A 270 25.74 20.66 5.12
C ASN A 270 26.78 21.75 4.84
N ILE A 271 27.09 22.00 3.56
CA ILE A 271 28.10 22.97 3.13
C ILE A 271 27.45 24.06 2.26
N PRO A 272 26.46 24.81 2.78
CA PRO A 272 25.71 25.79 1.98
C PRO A 272 26.59 26.96 1.49
N GLY A 273 27.69 27.25 2.19
CA GLY A 273 28.49 28.46 1.99
C GLY A 273 27.70 29.75 2.25
N GLU A 274 28.39 30.89 2.28
CA GLU A 274 27.77 32.20 2.54
C GLU A 274 26.68 32.54 1.51
N SER A 275 26.94 32.23 0.23
CA SER A 275 26.00 32.44 -0.86
C SER A 275 24.72 31.61 -0.75
N GLY A 276 24.80 30.35 -0.31
CA GLY A 276 23.62 29.50 -0.19
C GLY A 276 22.75 29.87 1.01
N ALA A 277 23.38 30.25 2.12
CA ALA A 277 22.69 30.80 3.29
C ALA A 277 21.98 32.11 2.94
N LYS A 278 22.65 33.01 2.21
CA LYS A 278 22.07 34.28 1.76
C LYS A 278 20.88 34.07 0.83
N GLN A 279 20.95 33.10 -0.08
CA GLN A 279 19.79 32.76 -0.91
C GLN A 279 18.63 32.39 0.01
N LEU A 280 18.78 31.36 0.85
CA LEU A 280 17.71 30.87 1.73
C LEU A 280 17.13 31.92 2.70
N SER A 281 17.90 32.94 3.08
CA SER A 281 17.40 34.04 3.93
C SER A 281 16.56 35.07 3.17
N VAL A 282 16.76 35.26 1.87
CA VAL A 282 16.09 36.34 1.10
C VAL A 282 14.58 36.18 1.09
N GLY A 283 14.04 34.96 1.02
CA GLY A 283 12.58 34.78 1.08
C GLY A 283 11.99 34.68 2.49
N LEU A 284 12.78 34.84 3.56
CA LEU A 284 12.27 35.02 4.93
C LEU A 284 11.98 36.49 5.24
N GLU A 285 12.51 37.42 4.46
CA GLU A 285 12.36 38.88 4.66
C GLU A 285 11.15 39.48 3.92
N ASP A 286 10.50 38.72 3.02
CA ASP A 286 9.32 39.17 2.26
C ASP A 286 8.13 38.21 2.44
N PRO A 287 7.30 38.39 3.49
CA PRO A 287 6.07 37.65 3.66
C PRO A 287 4.98 38.31 2.80
N HIS A 288 4.75 37.77 1.60
CA HIS A 288 3.51 38.04 0.86
C HIS A 288 2.31 37.38 1.55
#